data_AF-A0A968X682-F1
#
_entry.id   AF-A0A968X682-F1
#
_cell.length_a   1.000
_cell.length_b   1.000
_cell.length_c   1.000
_cell.angle_alpha   90.00
_cell.angle_beta   90.00
_cell.angle_gamma   90.00
#
_symmetry.space_group_name_H-M   'P 1'
#
loop_
_entity.id
_entity.type
_entity.pdbx_description
1 polymer ?
#
loop_
_entity_poly.entity_id
_entity_poly.type
_entity_poly.pdbx_seq_one_letter_code
_entity_poly.pdbx_strand_id
1 'polypeptide(L)'
;MNNTENELVISGYAIDEKLLNKKAITRCEVGQCKAGCCADGVWLDVAQAKTILDNAAMIAPHMPEERRDTNRWFAELHDDDPAFPSGQYTGTTTVDDPTHPSGTTCIFLRPEDRYCAIQYASFANGLPSWQIKPFYCCLFPVVDEYVDGDEQTAAHSPLDDGRHQFAVRAWRWLPRGLCR
;
A
#
# COMPACT_ATOMS: atom_id res chain seq x y z
N MET A 1 11.71 2.61 -41.47
CA MET A 1 11.98 4.02 -41.13
C MET A 1 11.67 4.15 -39.65
N ASN A 2 12.70 4.17 -38.82
CA ASN A 2 12.56 4.21 -37.36
C ASN A 2 12.30 5.68 -36.98
N ASN A 3 11.09 5.96 -36.48
CA ASN A 3 10.73 7.25 -35.92
C ASN A 3 11.41 7.37 -34.55
N THR A 4 12.58 7.99 -34.52
CA THR A 4 13.42 8.19 -33.33
C THR A 4 13.15 9.55 -32.66
N GLU A 5 11.91 10.03 -32.66
CA GLU A 5 11.59 11.42 -32.32
C GLU A 5 10.87 11.66 -30.98
N ASN A 6 10.72 10.68 -30.08
CA ASN A 6 10.02 10.93 -28.81
C ASN A 6 10.49 10.08 -27.62
N GLU A 7 11.79 9.78 -27.52
CA GLU A 7 12.31 9.15 -26.32
C GLU A 7 12.40 10.18 -25.18
N LEU A 8 11.42 10.16 -24.27
CA LEU A 8 11.46 10.98 -23.05
C LEU A 8 12.54 10.42 -22.13
N VAL A 9 13.61 11.17 -21.91
CA VAL A 9 14.70 10.79 -21.00
C VAL A 9 14.65 11.66 -19.75
N ILE A 10 14.51 11.05 -18.58
CA ILE A 10 14.55 11.73 -17.28
C ILE A 10 15.74 11.18 -16.49
N SER A 11 16.67 12.06 -16.09
CA SER A 11 17.87 11.68 -15.32
C SER A 11 18.70 10.55 -15.94
N GLY A 12 18.78 10.49 -17.27
CA GLY A 12 19.52 9.45 -18.01
C GLY A 12 18.77 8.13 -18.21
N TYR A 13 17.51 8.03 -17.76
CA TYR A 13 16.64 6.87 -18.00
C TYR A 13 15.62 7.18 -19.09
N ALA A 14 15.59 6.34 -20.11
CA ALA A 14 14.53 6.35 -21.12
C ALA A 14 13.22 5.89 -20.47
N ILE A 15 12.18 6.71 -20.58
CA ILE A 15 10.84 6.44 -20.04
C ILE A 15 10.05 5.67 -21.09
N ASP A 16 9.61 4.45 -20.76
CA ASP A 16 8.74 3.65 -21.64
C ASP A 16 7.41 4.38 -21.85
N GLU A 17 7.00 4.59 -23.11
CA GLU A 17 5.76 5.28 -23.47
C GLU A 17 4.51 4.67 -22.79
N LYS A 18 4.53 3.39 -22.42
CA LYS A 18 3.44 2.74 -21.66
C LYS A 18 3.18 3.39 -20.31
N LEU A 19 4.17 4.06 -19.71
CA LEU A 19 3.99 4.82 -18.46
C LEU A 19 3.17 6.09 -18.68
N LEU A 20 3.25 6.71 -19.86
CA LEU A 20 2.56 7.97 -20.18
C LEU A 20 1.18 7.75 -20.81
N ASN A 21 0.89 6.52 -21.26
CA ASN A 21 -0.37 6.17 -21.88
C ASN A 21 -1.53 6.27 -20.88
N LYS A 22 -2.52 7.10 -21.21
CA LYS A 22 -3.80 7.15 -20.48
C LYS A 22 -4.46 5.78 -20.56
N LYS A 23 -4.62 5.13 -19.41
CA LYS A 23 -5.43 3.92 -19.28
C LYS A 23 -6.83 4.29 -18.83
N ALA A 24 -7.84 3.74 -19.49
CA ALA A 24 -9.20 3.84 -18.99
C ALA A 24 -9.27 3.18 -17.60
N ILE A 25 -9.84 3.89 -16.64
CA ILE A 25 -10.08 3.33 -15.31
C ILE A 25 -11.18 2.27 -15.47
N THR A 26 -10.81 1.01 -15.27
CA THR A 26 -11.76 -0.10 -15.20
C THR A 26 -12.05 -0.45 -13.75
N ARG A 27 -13.22 -1.05 -13.50
CA ARG A 27 -13.54 -1.57 -12.17
C ARG A 27 -12.55 -2.68 -11.82
N CYS A 28 -12.08 -2.68 -10.58
CA CYS A 28 -11.25 -3.76 -10.06
C CYS A 28 -11.96 -5.12 -10.19
N GLU A 29 -11.29 -6.07 -10.84
CA GLU A 29 -11.66 -7.48 -10.85
C GLU A 29 -10.77 -8.26 -9.88
N VAL A 30 -11.21 -8.34 -8.63
CA VAL A 30 -10.41 -8.89 -7.52
C VAL A 30 -9.90 -10.31 -7.79
N GLY A 31 -10.72 -11.14 -8.43
CA GLY A 31 -10.33 -12.51 -8.80
C GLY A 31 -9.20 -12.59 -9.83
N GLN A 32 -9.04 -11.57 -10.68
CA GLN A 32 -7.95 -11.45 -11.65
C GLN A 32 -6.71 -10.80 -11.04
N CYS A 33 -6.87 -9.68 -10.32
CA CYS A 33 -5.74 -8.97 -9.71
C CYS A 33 -5.21 -9.65 -8.45
N LYS A 34 -5.91 -10.67 -7.95
CA LYS A 34 -5.60 -11.42 -6.73
C LYS A 34 -5.48 -10.54 -5.48
N ALA A 35 -6.20 -9.42 -5.45
CA ALA A 35 -6.14 -8.42 -4.39
C ALA A 35 -4.75 -7.78 -4.21
N GLY A 36 -4.13 -7.33 -5.31
CA GLY A 36 -2.84 -6.63 -5.25
C GLY A 36 -2.77 -5.44 -4.28
N CYS A 37 -3.90 -4.81 -3.94
CA CYS A 37 -3.97 -3.77 -2.89
C CYS A 37 -3.68 -4.28 -1.47
N CYS A 38 -3.64 -5.60 -1.26
CA CYS A 38 -3.38 -6.25 0.02
C CYS A 38 -1.98 -6.87 0.10
N ALA A 39 -1.10 -6.65 -0.88
CA ALA A 39 0.23 -7.28 -0.92
C ALA A 39 1.05 -7.02 0.36
N ASP A 40 1.14 -5.76 0.77
CA ASP A 40 2.06 -5.31 1.83
C ASP A 40 1.33 -4.73 3.05
N GLY A 41 0.02 -4.91 3.13
CA GLY A 41 -0.81 -4.23 4.13
C GLY A 41 -1.02 -2.75 3.78
N VAL A 42 -1.32 -1.93 4.79
CA VAL A 42 -1.53 -0.49 4.64
C VAL A 42 -1.04 0.22 5.90
N TRP A 43 -0.42 1.39 5.72
CA TRP A 43 -0.18 2.34 6.79
C TRP A 43 -1.43 3.20 7.02
N LEU A 44 -1.81 3.38 8.27
CA LEU A 44 -3.01 4.09 8.63
C LEU A 44 -2.81 4.88 9.91
N ASP A 45 -3.53 5.99 10.01
CA ASP A 45 -3.62 6.78 11.22
C ASP A 45 -4.19 5.95 12.38
N VAL A 46 -3.72 6.19 13.60
CA VAL A 46 -4.18 5.46 14.79
C VAL A 46 -5.68 5.56 15.03
N ALA A 47 -6.33 6.66 14.62
CA ALA A 47 -7.79 6.79 14.72
C ALA A 47 -8.52 5.81 13.78
N GLN A 48 -7.95 5.51 12.61
CA GLN A 48 -8.48 4.50 11.70
C GLN A 48 -8.25 3.09 12.26
N ALA A 49 -7.08 2.83 12.86
CA ALA A 49 -6.82 1.56 13.53
C ALA A 49 -7.79 1.34 14.70
N LYS A 50 -8.04 2.38 15.51
CA LYS A 50 -9.05 2.35 16.57
C LYS A 50 -10.44 2.06 16.01
N THR A 51 -10.82 2.71 14.91
CA THR A 51 -12.12 2.45 14.25
C THR A 51 -12.24 0.98 13.86
N ILE A 52 -11.19 0.35 13.33
CA ILE A 52 -11.20 -1.09 13.01
C ILE A 52 -11.36 -1.94 14.28
N LEU A 53 -10.63 -1.63 15.35
CA LEU A 53 -10.72 -2.36 16.63
C LEU A 53 -12.11 -2.22 17.27
N ASP A 54 -12.70 -1.03 17.27
CA ASP A 54 -14.05 -0.77 17.78
C ASP A 54 -15.11 -1.60 17.02
N ASN A 55 -14.82 -1.99 15.78
CA ASN A 55 -15.69 -2.80 14.92
C ASN A 55 -15.23 -4.27 14.82
N ALA A 56 -14.31 -4.73 15.67
CA ALA A 56 -13.69 -6.05 15.56
C ALA A 56 -14.69 -7.20 15.59
N ALA A 57 -15.75 -7.10 16.40
CA ALA A 57 -16.80 -8.12 16.49
C ALA A 57 -17.55 -8.34 15.17
N MET A 58 -17.64 -7.31 14.31
CA MET A 58 -18.23 -7.42 12.99
C MET A 58 -17.23 -7.96 11.96
N ILE A 59 -15.94 -7.67 12.12
CA ILE A 59 -14.89 -8.02 11.15
C ILE A 59 -14.41 -9.47 11.33
N ALA A 60 -14.13 -9.87 12.56
CA ALA A 60 -13.53 -11.16 12.89
C ALA A 60 -14.28 -12.39 12.31
N PRO A 61 -15.63 -12.45 12.30
CA PRO A 61 -16.36 -13.56 11.68
C PRO A 61 -16.07 -13.77 10.19
N HIS A 62 -15.59 -12.73 9.50
CA HIS A 62 -15.27 -12.77 8.07
C HIS A 62 -13.79 -13.04 7.78
N MET A 63 -12.98 -13.26 8.82
CA MET A 63 -11.55 -13.60 8.72
C MET A 63 -11.32 -15.10 8.97
N PRO A 64 -10.22 -15.68 8.45
CA PRO A 64 -9.72 -16.98 8.87
C PRO A 64 -9.54 -17.03 10.40
N GLU A 65 -9.85 -18.17 11.01
CA GLU A 65 -9.90 -18.32 12.48
C GLU A 65 -8.58 -17.92 13.14
N GLU A 66 -7.45 -18.31 12.56
CA GLU A 66 -6.11 -18.03 13.04
C GLU A 66 -5.70 -16.54 12.96
N ARG A 67 -6.48 -15.72 12.24
CA ARG A 67 -6.25 -14.28 12.06
C ARG A 67 -7.20 -13.41 12.90
N ARG A 68 -8.10 -14.00 13.68
CA ARG A 68 -9.13 -13.27 14.45
C ARG A 68 -8.64 -12.60 15.73
N ASP A 69 -7.45 -12.96 16.20
CA ASP A 69 -6.85 -12.31 17.37
C ASP A 69 -6.52 -10.84 17.06
N THR A 70 -7.28 -9.93 17.67
CA THR A 70 -7.19 -8.48 17.44
C THR A 70 -5.84 -7.92 17.85
N ASN A 71 -5.11 -8.57 18.78
CA ASN A 71 -3.78 -8.13 19.18
C ASN A 71 -2.74 -8.30 18.07
N ARG A 72 -3.08 -9.02 17.00
CA ARG A 72 -2.19 -9.28 15.85
C ARG A 72 -2.53 -8.45 14.63
N TRP A 73 -3.58 -7.62 14.68
CA TRP A 73 -4.09 -6.90 13.51
C TRP A 73 -3.19 -5.76 13.05
N PHE A 74 -2.47 -5.15 13.98
CA PHE A 74 -1.60 -4.01 13.74
C PHE A 74 -0.18 -4.30 14.20
N ALA A 75 0.78 -3.67 13.52
CA ALA A 75 2.20 -3.74 13.81
C ALA A 75 2.58 -2.71 14.89
N GLU A 76 3.86 -2.33 14.92
CA GLU A 76 4.37 -1.31 15.82
C GLU A 76 3.67 0.06 15.59
N LEU A 77 3.58 0.83 16.66
CA LEU A 77 3.12 2.21 16.62
C LEU A 77 4.30 3.13 16.29
N HIS A 78 4.07 4.07 15.39
CA HIS A 78 5.02 5.10 15.00
C HIS A 78 4.43 6.48 15.28
N ASP A 79 5.30 7.44 15.59
CA ASP A 79 4.95 8.79 16.02
C ASP A 79 5.71 9.86 15.21
N ASP A 80 5.35 11.14 15.42
CA ASP A 80 5.96 12.36 14.87
C ASP A 80 5.95 12.49 13.33
N ASP A 81 4.91 11.98 12.66
CA ASP A 81 4.76 12.10 11.20
C ASP A 81 3.57 13.00 10.80
N PRO A 82 3.82 14.21 10.25
CA PRO A 82 2.78 15.17 9.88
C PRO A 82 1.94 14.74 8.68
N ALA A 83 2.33 13.69 7.94
CA ALA A 83 1.50 13.12 6.88
C ALA A 83 0.25 12.42 7.46
N PHE A 84 0.25 12.06 8.74
CA PHE A 84 -0.89 11.45 9.42
C PHE A 84 -1.61 12.48 10.30
N PRO A 85 -2.96 12.58 10.25
CA PRO A 85 -3.72 13.60 10.97
C PRO A 85 -3.46 13.67 12.48
N SER A 86 -3.18 12.55 13.13
CA SER A 86 -2.87 12.48 14.57
C SER A 86 -1.38 12.69 14.90
N GLY A 87 -0.51 12.72 13.89
CA GLY A 87 0.93 12.59 14.05
C GLY A 87 1.39 11.16 14.35
N GLN A 88 0.47 10.20 14.45
CA GLN A 88 0.76 8.80 14.80
C GLN A 88 0.16 7.84 13.77
N TYR A 89 0.88 6.76 13.50
CA TYR A 89 0.45 5.76 12.54
C TYR A 89 0.90 4.35 12.91
N THR A 90 0.21 3.37 12.34
CA THR A 90 0.59 1.97 12.44
C THR A 90 0.32 1.28 11.11
N GLY A 91 0.88 0.09 10.93
CA GLY A 91 0.65 -0.75 9.77
C GLY A 91 -0.32 -1.87 10.10
N THR A 92 -1.17 -2.26 9.16
CA THR A 92 -1.82 -3.58 9.28
C THR A 92 -0.75 -4.67 9.19
N THR A 93 -0.81 -5.67 10.06
CA THR A 93 0.09 -6.82 10.01
C THR A 93 -0.04 -7.57 8.68
N THR A 94 1.08 -8.07 8.17
CA THR A 94 1.12 -9.01 7.04
C THR A 94 1.35 -10.44 7.52
N VAL A 95 0.83 -11.39 6.76
CA VAL A 95 0.94 -12.83 7.03
C VAL A 95 1.36 -13.55 5.76
N ASP A 96 2.04 -14.69 5.92
CA ASP A 96 2.42 -15.55 4.80
C ASP A 96 1.17 -16.05 4.06
N ASP A 97 1.19 -15.90 2.74
CA ASP A 97 0.21 -16.46 1.84
C ASP A 97 0.90 -16.86 0.52
N PRO A 98 1.36 -18.11 0.40
CA PRO A 98 2.06 -18.58 -0.79
C PRO A 98 1.17 -18.62 -2.04
N THR A 99 -0.15 -18.45 -1.87
CA THR A 99 -1.11 -18.43 -2.98
C THR A 99 -1.36 -17.02 -3.52
N HIS A 100 -0.89 -15.99 -2.82
CA HIS A 100 -0.88 -14.61 -3.30
C HIS A 100 0.42 -14.34 -4.10
N PRO A 101 0.39 -13.56 -5.20
CA PRO A 101 1.58 -13.29 -6.02
C PRO A 101 2.77 -12.69 -5.26
N SER A 102 2.51 -11.93 -4.18
CA SER A 102 3.57 -11.34 -3.34
C SER A 102 4.14 -12.31 -2.30
N GLY A 103 3.57 -13.51 -2.11
CA GLY A 103 3.95 -14.47 -1.07
C GLY A 103 3.50 -14.09 0.35
N THR A 104 3.17 -12.82 0.58
CA THR A 104 2.58 -12.27 1.81
C THR A 104 1.32 -11.48 1.49
N THR A 105 0.45 -11.31 2.49
CA THR A 105 -0.79 -10.53 2.39
C THR A 105 -1.12 -9.81 3.68
N CYS A 106 -1.88 -8.71 3.59
CA CYS A 106 -2.56 -8.07 4.70
C CYS A 106 -3.38 -9.10 5.49
N ILE A 107 -3.32 -9.05 6.81
CA ILE A 107 -4.04 -9.95 7.72
C ILE A 107 -5.56 -9.99 7.47
N PHE A 108 -6.13 -8.90 6.96
CA PHE A 108 -7.55 -8.77 6.63
C PHE A 108 -7.96 -9.35 5.25
N LEU A 109 -7.02 -9.87 4.46
CA LEU A 109 -7.36 -10.56 3.21
C LEU A 109 -7.95 -11.93 3.50
N ARG A 110 -9.11 -12.23 2.89
CA ARG A 110 -9.72 -13.55 2.87
C ARG A 110 -9.06 -14.41 1.79
N PRO A 111 -8.37 -15.51 2.14
CA PRO A 111 -7.66 -16.32 1.14
C PRO A 111 -8.57 -16.95 0.08
N GLU A 112 -9.82 -17.24 0.44
CA GLU A 112 -10.75 -18.03 -0.38
C GLU A 112 -11.27 -17.25 -1.59
N ASP A 113 -11.64 -15.99 -1.38
CA ASP A 113 -12.28 -15.13 -2.38
C ASP A 113 -11.47 -13.86 -2.70
N ARG A 114 -10.36 -13.65 -1.99
CA ARG A 114 -9.49 -12.47 -2.10
C ARG A 114 -10.19 -11.16 -1.73
N TYR A 115 -11.33 -11.22 -1.04
CA TYR A 115 -11.98 -10.01 -0.55
C TYR A 115 -11.38 -9.53 0.77
N CYS A 116 -11.45 -8.22 0.99
CA CYS A 116 -11.05 -7.60 2.25
C CYS A 116 -12.15 -7.85 3.29
N ALA A 117 -11.80 -8.49 4.41
CA ALA A 117 -12.74 -8.78 5.50
C ALA A 117 -13.38 -7.52 6.10
N ILE A 118 -12.64 -6.41 6.18
CA ILE A 118 -13.16 -5.11 6.68
C ILE A 118 -14.29 -4.59 5.78
N GLN A 119 -14.04 -4.56 4.47
CA GLN A 119 -15.03 -4.10 3.49
C GLN A 119 -16.24 -5.04 3.42
N TYR A 120 -15.99 -6.35 3.48
CA TYR A 120 -17.05 -7.35 3.51
C TYR A 120 -17.91 -7.20 4.77
N ALA A 121 -17.30 -6.95 5.94
CA ALA A 121 -18.01 -6.72 7.19
C ALA A 121 -18.95 -5.51 7.10
N SER A 122 -18.50 -4.39 6.51
CA SER A 122 -19.38 -3.24 6.27
C SER A 122 -20.57 -3.62 5.39
N PHE A 123 -20.32 -4.32 4.28
CA PHE A 123 -21.39 -4.77 3.38
C PHE A 123 -22.38 -5.74 4.06
N ALA A 124 -21.88 -6.75 4.77
CA ALA A 124 -22.69 -7.77 5.43
C ALA A 124 -23.58 -7.21 6.55
N ASN A 125 -23.19 -6.08 7.14
CA ASN A 125 -23.95 -5.38 8.18
C ASN A 125 -24.79 -4.20 7.63
N GLY A 126 -24.95 -4.07 6.31
CA GLY A 126 -25.77 -3.02 5.70
C GLY A 126 -25.19 -1.61 5.81
N LEU A 127 -23.89 -1.49 6.11
CA LEU A 127 -23.18 -0.21 6.17
C LEU A 127 -22.63 0.16 4.77
N PRO A 128 -22.35 1.45 4.51
CA PRO A 128 -21.60 1.83 3.32
C PRO A 128 -20.31 1.02 3.22
N SER A 129 -20.00 0.47 2.04
CA SER A 129 -18.94 -0.53 1.87
C SER A 129 -17.53 -0.05 2.27
N TRP A 130 -17.33 1.25 2.42
CA TRP A 130 -16.06 1.88 2.73
C TRP A 130 -16.03 2.49 4.14
N GLN A 131 -17.11 2.31 4.92
CA GLN A 131 -17.31 2.97 6.22
C GLN A 131 -16.17 2.70 7.22
N ILE A 132 -15.66 1.46 7.26
CA ILE A 132 -14.62 1.03 8.20
C ILE A 132 -13.25 0.90 7.50
N LYS A 133 -13.23 0.92 6.17
CA LYS A 133 -12.03 0.63 5.38
C LYS A 133 -11.02 1.79 5.52
N PRO A 134 -9.71 1.51 5.72
CA PRO A 134 -8.70 2.55 5.77
C PRO A 134 -8.70 3.42 4.51
N PHE A 135 -8.47 4.72 4.69
CA PHE A 135 -8.46 5.72 3.62
C PHE A 135 -7.56 5.33 2.45
N TYR A 136 -6.31 4.94 2.72
CA TYR A 136 -5.37 4.54 1.66
C TYR A 136 -5.76 3.23 0.95
N CYS A 137 -6.47 2.31 1.63
CA CYS A 137 -7.06 1.16 0.95
C CYS A 137 -8.23 1.55 0.02
N CYS A 138 -8.92 2.67 0.30
CA CYS A 138 -9.96 3.21 -0.56
C CYS A 138 -9.40 3.89 -1.81
N LEU A 139 -8.22 4.50 -1.68
CA LEU A 139 -7.56 5.25 -2.75
C LEU A 139 -6.71 4.40 -3.69
N PHE A 140 -6.30 3.20 -3.30
CA PHE A 140 -5.43 2.35 -4.11
C PHE A 140 -5.90 2.25 -5.58
N PRO A 141 -5.02 2.48 -6.57
CA PRO A 141 -3.56 2.62 -6.49
C PRO A 141 -3.05 4.08 -6.40
N VAL A 142 -3.91 5.03 -6.03
CA VAL A 142 -3.50 6.44 -5.87
C VAL A 142 -2.68 6.59 -4.60
N VAL A 143 -1.55 7.28 -4.71
CA VAL A 143 -0.69 7.72 -3.61
C VAL A 143 -0.71 9.25 -3.55
N ASP A 144 -0.62 9.82 -2.36
CA ASP A 144 -0.35 11.24 -2.16
C ASP A 144 1.15 11.44 -1.92
N GLU A 145 1.70 12.50 -2.51
CA GLU A 145 3.06 12.94 -2.23
C GLU A 145 2.97 14.13 -1.27
N TYR A 146 3.39 13.93 -0.02
CA TYR A 146 3.57 15.03 0.92
C TYR A 146 4.87 15.74 0.55
N VAL A 147 4.77 16.96 0.04
CA VAL A 147 5.93 17.83 -0.18
C VAL A 147 6.07 18.70 1.06
N ASP A 148 7.12 18.49 1.84
CA ASP A 148 7.44 19.35 2.99
C ASP A 148 7.57 20.80 2.50
N GLY A 149 6.82 21.70 3.14
CA GLY A 149 6.72 23.11 2.76
C GLY A 149 7.96 23.96 3.04
N ASP A 150 9.17 23.42 2.94
CA ASP A 150 10.43 24.09 3.23
C ASP A 150 11.59 23.72 2.29
N GLU A 151 11.33 23.55 0.98
CA GLU A 151 12.38 23.68 -0.03
C GLU A 151 12.10 24.85 -0.99
N GLN A 152 12.67 26.00 -0.63
CA GLN A 152 13.08 26.99 -1.62
C GLN A 152 13.90 26.27 -2.68
N THR A 153 13.43 26.37 -3.92
CA THR A 153 14.15 26.13 -5.17
C THR A 153 15.67 26.21 -5.03
N ALA A 154 16.32 25.09 -4.72
CA ALA A 154 17.74 24.93 -4.94
C ALA A 154 17.90 24.42 -6.37
N ALA A 155 18.43 25.28 -7.22
CA ALA A 155 18.77 24.98 -8.59
C ALA A 155 19.45 23.60 -8.69
N HIS A 156 18.84 22.67 -9.43
CA HIS A 156 19.53 21.47 -9.87
C HIS A 156 20.75 21.90 -10.70
N SER A 157 21.93 21.90 -10.06
CA SER A 157 23.19 21.95 -10.79
C SER A 157 23.35 20.67 -11.60
N PRO A 158 23.76 20.79 -12.87
CA PRO A 158 24.06 19.63 -13.68
C PRO A 158 25.38 19.04 -13.17
N LEU A 159 25.41 17.72 -12.96
CA LEU A 159 26.62 16.95 -12.61
C LEU A 159 27.03 17.05 -11.13
N ASP A 160 26.56 16.08 -10.33
CA ASP A 160 27.42 15.51 -9.28
C ASP A 160 27.37 13.98 -9.41
N ASP A 161 28.55 13.41 -9.50
CA ASP A 161 28.92 12.22 -10.24
C ASP A 161 29.23 11.06 -9.30
N GLY A 162 28.17 10.44 -8.78
CA GLY A 162 28.23 9.05 -8.35
C GLY A 162 29.21 8.74 -7.22
N ARG A 163 28.74 8.88 -5.99
CA ARG A 163 28.77 7.80 -4.97
C ARG A 163 28.12 8.27 -3.68
N HIS A 164 27.00 7.61 -3.36
CA HIS A 164 26.36 7.56 -2.04
C HIS A 164 25.77 8.87 -1.50
N GLN A 165 24.45 9.02 -1.65
CA GLN A 165 23.48 9.17 -0.54
C GLN A 165 22.06 9.46 -1.07
N PHE A 166 21.41 8.42 -1.60
CA PHE A 166 19.93 8.36 -1.59
C PHE A 166 19.57 7.09 -0.82
N ALA A 167 19.47 7.24 0.50
CA ALA A 167 18.96 6.20 1.36
C ALA A 167 17.44 6.29 1.35
N VAL A 168 16.85 5.59 0.37
CA VAL A 168 15.54 4.97 0.50
C VAL A 168 15.54 4.20 1.83
N ARG A 169 15.00 4.80 2.90
CA ARG A 169 14.89 4.19 4.23
C ARG A 169 13.43 3.78 4.49
N ALA A 170 12.92 2.91 3.63
CA ALA A 170 11.76 2.06 3.94
C ALA A 170 11.76 0.75 3.12
N TRP A 171 12.92 0.25 2.69
CA TRP A 171 13.03 -1.09 2.09
C TRP A 171 14.33 -1.74 2.54
N ARG A 172 14.29 -2.39 3.71
CA ARG A 172 15.42 -3.22 4.17
C ARG A 172 14.96 -4.41 4.98
N TRP A 173 14.24 -5.34 4.35
CA TRP A 173 14.20 -6.75 4.78
C TRP A 173 14.04 -7.69 3.57
N LEU A 174 15.17 -8.10 3.02
CA LEU A 174 15.32 -9.37 2.29
C LEU A 174 16.67 -9.96 2.74
N PRO A 175 16.70 -11.12 3.43
CA PRO A 175 17.90 -11.93 3.40
C PRO A 175 18.04 -12.48 1.98
N ARG A 176 19.10 -12.02 1.29
CA ARG A 176 19.53 -12.60 0.02
C ARG A 176 20.04 -14.02 0.25
N GLY A 177 19.43 -14.98 -0.42
CA GLY A 177 19.92 -16.34 -0.62
C GLY A 177 18.74 -17.32 -0.72
N LEU A 178 18.52 -18.11 -1.77
CA LEU A 178 19.31 -18.52 -2.92
C LEU A 178 18.33 -18.68 -4.10
N CYS A 179 18.67 -18.13 -5.27
CA CYS A 179 18.30 -18.74 -6.55
C CYS A 179 19.53 -19.52 -7.05
N ARG A 180 19.40 -20.83 -7.13
CA ARG A 180 19.97 -21.67 -8.19
C ARG A 180 18.85 -22.56 -8.69
#